data_AF-A0A1X0HVQ0-F1
#
_entry.id   AF-A0A1X0HVQ0-F1
#
_cell.length_a   1.000
_cell.length_b   1.000
_cell.length_c   1.000
_cell.angle_alpha   90.00
_cell.angle_beta   90.00
_cell.angle_gamma   90.00
#
_symmetry.space_group_name_H-M   'P 1'
#
loop_
_entity.id
_entity.type
_entity.pdbx_description
1 polymer ?
#
loop_
_entity_poly.entity_id
_entity_poly.type
_entity_poly.pdbx_seq_one_letter_code
_entity_poly.pdbx_strand_id
1 'polypeptide(L)'
;MKAAWRCMLPPLSEFAEAAPLHCLRLDARGAVQERIEVSLAELARRRQGLPVALFLHPRDCRLVSLELPALPAAKLAAAVNCAAEA
;
A
#
# COMPACT_ATOMS: atom_id res chain seq x y z
N MET A 1 -9.37 5.61 15.11
CA MET A 1 -9.26 4.64 13.99
C MET A 1 -9.66 3.26 14.53
N LYS A 2 -10.03 2.28 13.70
CA LYS A 2 -10.15 0.89 14.17
C LYS A 2 -8.78 0.24 14.22
N ALA A 3 -8.58 -0.75 15.09
CA ALA A 3 -7.39 -1.61 15.03
C ALA A 3 -7.30 -2.25 13.64
N ALA A 4 -6.09 -2.41 13.11
CA ALA A 4 -5.88 -2.82 11.72
C ALA A 4 -4.53 -3.49 11.50
N TRP A 5 -4.44 -4.31 10.47
CA TRP A 5 -3.18 -4.80 9.93
C TRP A 5 -2.68 -3.88 8.82
N ARG A 6 -1.37 -3.62 8.80
CA ARG A 6 -0.67 -2.96 7.70
C ARG A 6 0.47 -3.85 7.26
N CYS A 7 0.46 -4.28 6.01
CA CYS A 7 1.48 -5.17 5.48
C CYS A 7 2.13 -4.60 4.23
N MET A 8 3.44 -4.74 4.14
CA MET A 8 4.19 -4.44 2.93
C MET A 8 4.17 -5.65 2.02
N LEU A 9 3.81 -5.44 0.75
CA LEU A 9 4.05 -6.42 -0.29
C LEU A 9 5.55 -6.44 -0.62
N PRO A 10 6.12 -7.60 -0.95
CA PRO A 10 7.41 -7.65 -1.63
C PRO A 10 7.27 -6.97 -3.01
N PRO A 11 8.40 -6.67 -3.69
CA PRO A 11 8.36 -6.23 -5.08
C PRO A 11 7.45 -7.13 -5.91
N LEU A 12 6.57 -6.57 -6.74
CA LEU A 12 5.61 -7.34 -7.54
C LEU A 12 6.30 -8.34 -8.48
N SER A 13 7.51 -8.00 -8.95
CA SER A 13 8.37 -8.90 -9.72
C SER A 13 8.85 -10.14 -8.96
N GLU A 14 8.83 -10.09 -7.62
CA GLU A 14 9.26 -11.16 -6.71
C GLU A 14 8.07 -11.74 -5.93
N PHE A 15 6.85 -11.24 -6.21
CA PHE A 15 5.66 -11.64 -5.49
C PHE A 15 5.23 -13.07 -5.87
N ALA A 16 5.12 -13.92 -4.86
CA ALA A 16 4.62 -15.28 -4.96
C ALA A 16 3.62 -15.54 -3.83
N GLU A 17 2.78 -16.56 -3.97
CA GLU A 17 1.74 -16.88 -2.98
C GLU A 17 2.30 -17.13 -1.56
N ALA A 18 3.48 -17.75 -1.49
CA ALA A 18 4.20 -18.04 -0.25
C ALA A 18 5.19 -16.94 0.18
N ALA A 19 5.28 -15.83 -0.57
CA ALA A 19 6.24 -14.78 -0.27
C ALA A 19 5.97 -14.15 1.12
N PRO A 20 7.01 -13.89 1.92
CA PRO A 20 6.85 -13.29 3.23
C PRO A 20 6.36 -11.85 3.12
N LEU A 21 5.36 -11.49 3.93
CA LEU A 21 4.87 -10.14 4.12
C LEU A 21 5.31 -9.62 5.47
N HIS A 22 5.94 -8.44 5.49
CA HIS A 22 6.17 -7.72 6.75
C HIS A 22 4.88 -7.02 7.17
N CYS A 23 4.31 -7.47 8.28
CA CYS A 23 3.01 -7.01 8.79
C CYS A 23 3.14 -6.37 10.17
N LEU A 24 2.35 -5.31 10.38
CA LEU A 24 2.17 -4.62 11.65
C LEU A 24 0.71 -4.71 12.07
N ARG A 25 0.44 -5.07 13.32
CA ARG A 25 -0.89 -4.89 13.93
C ARG A 25 -0.91 -3.58 14.71
N LEU A 26 -1.84 -2.71 14.37
CA LEU A 26 -2.07 -1.44 15.05
C LEU A 26 -3.30 -1.51 15.93
N ASP A 27 -3.27 -0.82 17.07
CA ASP A 27 -4.49 -0.56 17.85
C ASP A 27 -5.32 0.61 17.28
N ALA A 28 -6.41 0.95 17.95
CA ALA A 28 -7.30 2.03 17.56
C ALA A 28 -6.67 3.45 17.59
N ARG A 29 -5.55 3.61 18.31
CA ARG A 29 -4.74 4.83 18.42
C ARG A 29 -3.58 4.85 17.44
N GLY A 30 -3.37 3.76 16.68
CA GLY A 30 -2.29 3.63 15.71
C GLY A 30 -0.97 3.15 16.31
N ALA A 31 -0.94 2.73 17.58
CA ALA A 31 0.28 2.18 18.17
C ALA A 31 0.51 0.75 17.69
N VAL A 32 1.77 0.40 17.46
CA VAL A 32 2.17 -0.95 17.01
C VAL A 32 2.06 -1.91 18.19
N GLN A 33 1.16 -2.89 18.05
CA GLN A 33 0.93 -3.95 19.03
C GLN A 33 1.67 -5.24 18.65
N GLU A 34 1.99 -5.42 17.36
CA GLU A 34 2.62 -6.64 16.87
C GLU A 34 3.40 -6.37 15.58
N ARG A 35 4.53 -7.08 15.39
CA ARG A 35 5.31 -7.13 14.15
C ARG A 35 5.56 -8.58 13.80
N ILE A 36 5.14 -9.00 12.61
CA ILE A 36 5.30 -10.39 12.15
C ILE A 36 5.71 -10.42 10.68
N GLU A 37 6.27 -11.56 10.29
CA GLU A 37 6.52 -11.91 8.90
C GLU A 37 5.72 -13.17 8.57
N VAL A 38 4.78 -13.07 7.62
CA VAL A 38 3.83 -14.14 7.31
C VAL A 38 3.44 -14.13 5.84
N SER A 39 3.03 -15.28 5.29
CA SER A 39 2.42 -15.31 3.95
C SER A 39 1.01 -14.70 3.95
N LEU A 40 0.46 -14.43 2.76
CA LEU A 40 -0.94 -13.98 2.62
C LEU A 40 -1.94 -14.96 3.24
N ALA A 41 -1.72 -16.27 3.05
CA ALA A 41 -2.59 -17.30 3.62
C ALA A 41 -2.57 -17.28 5.15
N GLU A 42 -1.39 -17.09 5.75
CA GLU A 42 -1.27 -17.00 7.20
C GLU A 42 -1.87 -15.69 7.75
N LEU A 43 -1.67 -14.57 7.05
CA LEU A 43 -2.32 -13.30 7.38
C LEU A 43 -3.85 -13.42 7.34
N ALA A 44 -4.41 -14.14 6.36
CA ALA A 44 -5.85 -14.36 6.26
C ALA A 44 -6.41 -15.12 7.47
N ARG A 45 -5.64 -16.07 8.05
CA ARG A 45 -6.00 -16.76 9.29
C ARG A 45 -5.88 -15.85 10.51
N ARG A 46 -4.82 -15.04 10.59
CA ARG A 46 -4.53 -14.16 11.73
C ARG A 46 -5.34 -12.87 11.78
N ARG A 47 -5.94 -12.43 10.66
CA ARG A 47 -6.60 -11.12 10.62
C ARG A 47 -7.75 -10.98 11.60
N GLN A 48 -8.40 -12.07 12.02
CA GLN A 48 -9.45 -12.09 13.07
C GLN A 48 -10.55 -11.01 12.84
N GLY A 49 -10.93 -10.78 11.59
CA GLY A 49 -11.93 -9.76 11.22
C GLY A 49 -11.43 -8.31 11.24
N LEU A 50 -10.18 -8.06 11.62
CA LEU A 50 -9.55 -6.75 11.50
C LEU A 50 -9.34 -6.37 10.02
N PRO A 51 -9.53 -5.09 9.66
CA PRO A 51 -9.19 -4.60 8.33
C PRO A 51 -7.69 -4.77 8.06
N VAL A 52 -7.36 -5.09 6.82
CA VAL A 52 -5.99 -5.27 6.34
C VAL A 52 -5.73 -4.24 5.23
N ALA A 53 -4.65 -3.48 5.36
CA ALA A 53 -4.13 -2.64 4.29
C ALA A 53 -2.82 -3.23 3.78
N LEU A 54 -2.76 -3.49 2.47
CA LEU A 54 -1.55 -3.92 1.78
C LEU A 54 -0.94 -2.71 1.07
N PHE A 55 0.37 -2.51 1.23
CA PHE A 55 1.11 -1.42 0.61
C PHE A 55 2.07 -1.99 -0.43
N LEU A 56 2.07 -1.40 -1.63
CA LEU A 56 3.02 -1.77 -2.68
C LEU A 56 4.45 -1.45 -2.24
N HIS A 57 5.40 -2.25 -2.72
CA HIS A 57 6.80 -1.97 -2.53
C HIS A 57 7.18 -0.67 -3.27
N PRO A 58 8.03 0.21 -2.71
CA PRO A 58 8.42 1.46 -3.38
C PRO A 58 9.01 1.28 -4.79
N ARG A 59 9.65 0.13 -5.06
CA ARG A 59 10.17 -0.23 -6.40
C ARG A 59 9.07 -0.33 -7.47
N ASP A 60 7.85 -0.64 -7.08
CA ASP A 60 6.70 -0.78 -7.98
C ASP A 60 5.89 0.52 -8.07
N CYS A 61 6.26 1.55 -7.32
CA CYS A 61 5.64 2.86 -7.35
C CYS A 61 6.57 3.88 -8.04
N ARG A 62 5.98 4.80 -8.79
CA ARG A 62 6.65 6.02 -9.25
C ARG A 62 6.03 7.21 -8.55
N LEU A 63 6.86 7.94 -7.80
CA LEU A 63 6.48 9.21 -7.19
C LEU A 63 7.12 10.33 -8.00
N VAL A 64 6.30 11.21 -8.55
CA VAL A 64 6.72 12.36 -9.34
C VAL A 64 6.02 13.61 -8.85
N SER A 65 6.65 14.76 -9.04
CA SER A 65 6.05 16.08 -8.83
C SER A 65 6.01 16.80 -10.18
N LEU A 66 4.89 17.43 -10.49
CA LEU A 66 4.64 18.09 -11.76
C LEU A 66 4.14 19.49 -11.48
N GLU A 67 4.80 20.49 -12.08
CA GLU A 67 4.28 21.85 -12.12
C GLU A 67 3.17 21.90 -13.16
N LEU A 68 1.97 22.29 -12.73
CA LEU A 68 0.82 22.38 -13.61
C LEU A 68 0.67 23.83 -14.08
N PRO A 69 0.49 24.06 -15.39
CA PRO A 69 0.08 25.39 -15.85
C PRO A 69 -1.28 25.73 -15.26
N ALA A 70 -1.67 27.01 -15.30
CA ALA A 70 -3.00 27.43 -14.89
C ALA A 70 -4.06 26.70 -15.74
N LEU A 71 -4.64 25.64 -15.19
CA LEU A 71 -5.57 24.75 -15.86
C LEU A 71 -6.90 24.74 -15.10
N PRO A 72 -8.04 24.71 -15.81
CA PRO A 72 -9.31 24.43 -15.16
C PRO A 72 -9.26 23.06 -14.46
N ALA A 73 -9.84 22.96 -13.25
CA ALA A 73 -9.83 21.73 -12.45
C ALA A 73 -10.33 20.50 -13.24
N ALA A 74 -11.28 20.70 -14.16
CA ALA A 74 -11.80 19.65 -15.03
C ALA A 74 -10.75 18.99 -15.96
N LYS A 75 -9.62 19.65 -16.22
CA LYS A 75 -8.54 19.13 -17.08
C LYS A 75 -7.37 18.52 -16.30
N LEU A 76 -7.40 18.56 -14.96
CA LEU A 76 -6.30 18.11 -14.11
C LEU A 76 -5.96 16.63 -14.34
N ALA A 77 -6.95 15.74 -14.31
CA ALA A 77 -6.73 14.31 -14.49
C ALA A 77 -6.11 13.98 -15.86
N ALA A 78 -6.60 14.64 -16.92
CA ALA A 78 -6.06 14.46 -18.26
C ALA A 78 -4.60 14.94 -18.37
N ALA A 79 -4.27 16.08 -17.75
CA ALA A 79 -2.91 16.61 -17.74
C ALA A 79 -1.94 15.69 -16.96
N VAL A 80 -2.37 15.17 -15.81
CA VAL A 80 -1.57 14.22 -15.02
C VAL A 80 -1.32 12.93 -15.79
N ASN A 81 -2.35 12.35 -16.43
CA ASN A 81 -2.19 11.12 -17.21
C ASN A 81 -1.24 11.32 -18.40
N CYS A 82 -1.40 12.42 -19.14
CA CYS A 82 -0.52 12.76 -20.27
C CYS A 82 0.95 12.90 -19.82
N ALA A 83 1.20 13.55 -18.67
CA ALA A 83 2.54 13.68 -18.12
C ALA A 83 3.12 12.37 -17.56
N ALA A 84 2.27 11.40 -17.16
CA ALA A 84 2.70 10.10 -16.66
C ALA A 84 3.01 9.09 -17.78
N GLU A 85 2.44 9.27 -18.97
CA GLU A 85 2.63 8.39 -20.14
C GLU A 85 3.83 8.79 -21.03
N ALA A 86 4.33 10.03 -20.91
CA ALA A 86 5.42 10.59 -21.71
C ALA A 86 6.81 10.19 -21.18
#